data_AF-A0A945BF07-F1
#
_entry.id   AF-A0A945BF07-F1
#
_cell.length_a   1.000
_cell.length_b   1.000
_cell.length_c   1.000
_cell.angle_alpha   90.00
_cell.angle_beta   90.00
_cell.angle_gamma   90.00
#
_symmetry.space_group_name_H-M   'P 1'
#
loop_
_entity.id
_entity.type
_entity.pdbx_description
1 polymer ?
#
loop_
_entity_poly.entity_id
_entity_poly.type
_entity_poly.pdbx_seq_one_letter_code
_entity_poly.pdbx_strand_id
1 'polypeptide(L)'
;MPVKRIKVIYLLLLTMLFITSCSVNPVTGQNEFLLMSKQQEITLGEKNYSPSRQAQGGDYYLDSELQSYVAGVGKKLATYSAQPDLPFEFVVLNNSVPNAWALPGGKIAINRGLLVQLRDEAQLAAVL
;
A
#
# COMPACT_ATOMS: atom_id res chain seq x y z
N MET A 1 42.85 -29.47 -18.06
CA MET A 1 42.50 -29.13 -16.66
C MET A 1 41.79 -27.77 -16.42
N PRO A 2 41.91 -26.70 -17.25
CA PRO A 2 41.31 -25.39 -16.91
C PRO A 2 39.77 -25.35 -17.05
N VAL A 3 39.21 -26.12 -17.97
CA VAL A 3 37.75 -26.16 -18.24
C VAL A 3 36.93 -26.69 -17.06
N LYS A 4 37.48 -27.61 -16.27
CA LYS A 4 36.82 -28.11 -15.05
C LYS A 4 36.74 -27.04 -13.96
N ARG A 5 37.77 -26.19 -13.82
CA ARG A 5 37.77 -25.08 -12.86
C ARG A 5 36.74 -24.00 -13.23
N ILE A 6 36.59 -23.72 -14.52
CA ILE A 6 35.61 -22.75 -15.04
C ILE A 6 34.17 -23.22 -14.78
N LYS A 7 33.85 -24.50 -15.00
CA LYS A 7 32.51 -25.04 -14.70
C LYS A 7 32.16 -25.00 -13.20
N VAL A 8 33.15 -25.22 -12.33
CA VAL A 8 32.96 -25.13 -10.88
C VAL A 8 32.69 -23.68 -10.45
N ILE A 9 33.37 -22.70 -11.07
CA ILE A 9 33.12 -21.28 -10.80
C ILE A 9 31.70 -20.88 -11.22
N TYR A 10 31.23 -21.28 -12.40
CA TYR A 10 29.85 -21.00 -12.83
C TYR A 10 28.80 -21.67 -11.94
N LEU A 11 29.05 -22.90 -11.48
CA LEU A 11 28.15 -23.59 -10.56
C LEU A 11 28.08 -22.89 -9.20
N LEU A 12 29.22 -22.44 -8.67
CA LEU A 12 29.29 -21.67 -7.42
C LEU A 12 28.62 -20.29 -7.54
N LEU A 13 28.76 -19.61 -8.69
CA LEU A 13 28.09 -18.35 -8.96
C LEU A 13 26.56 -18.52 -9.03
N LEU A 14 26.10 -19.60 -9.66
CA LEU A 14 24.67 -19.92 -9.75
C LEU A 14 24.09 -20.25 -8.37
N THR A 15 24.77 -21.05 -7.56
CA THR A 15 24.30 -21.36 -6.19
C THR A 15 24.32 -20.15 -5.27
N MET A 16 25.28 -19.23 -5.43
CA MET A 16 25.32 -17.99 -4.65
C MET A 16 24.13 -17.05 -4.94
N LEU A 17 23.58 -17.09 -6.17
CA LEU A 17 22.37 -16.35 -6.52
C LEU A 17 21.10 -16.83 -5.80
N PHE A 18 21.04 -18.09 -5.37
CA PHE A 18 19.84 -18.68 -4.74
C PHE A 18 19.75 -18.44 -3.23
N ILE A 19 20.84 -18.01 -2.57
CA ILE A 19 20.90 -17.93 -1.10
C ILE A 19 20.39 -16.57 -0.55
N THR A 20 20.04 -15.62 -1.40
CA THR A 20 19.71 -14.23 -1.00
C THR A 20 18.20 -13.93 -0.92
N SER A 21 17.31 -14.92 -1.02
CA SER A 21 15.87 -14.67 -1.21
C SER A 21 14.98 -14.77 0.05
N CYS A 22 15.54 -14.82 1.26
CA CYS A 22 14.72 -14.75 2.47
C CYS A 22 14.50 -13.28 2.86
N SER A 23 13.26 -12.81 2.77
CA SER A 23 12.84 -11.51 3.29
C SER A 23 11.86 -11.71 4.44
N VAL A 24 12.00 -10.88 5.47
CA VAL A 24 11.05 -10.82 6.59
C VAL A 24 9.93 -9.86 6.22
N ASN A 25 8.68 -10.29 6.35
CA ASN A 25 7.53 -9.42 6.20
C ASN A 25 7.45 -8.49 7.43
N PRO A 26 7.47 -7.15 7.26
CA PRO A 26 7.49 -6.22 8.39
C PRO A 26 6.18 -6.22 9.20
N VAL A 27 5.08 -6.75 8.65
CA VAL A 27 3.77 -6.81 9.30
C VAL A 27 3.63 -8.06 10.16
N THR A 28 3.98 -9.23 9.61
CA THR A 28 3.82 -10.52 10.29
C THR A 28 5.06 -10.93 11.09
N GLY A 29 6.23 -10.37 10.78
CA GLY A 29 7.52 -10.78 11.32
C GLY A 29 8.00 -12.14 10.82
N GLN A 30 7.30 -12.75 9.87
CA GLN A 30 7.62 -14.08 9.34
C GLN A 30 8.47 -13.99 8.07
N ASN A 31 9.22 -15.04 7.79
CA ASN A 31 9.90 -15.19 6.50
C ASN A 31 8.86 -15.56 5.44
N GLU A 32 8.61 -14.64 4.53
CA GLU A 32 7.62 -14.80 3.47
C GLU A 32 8.27 -14.48 2.13
N PHE A 33 7.75 -15.12 1.08
CA PHE A 33 8.19 -14.83 -0.27
C PHE A 33 7.55 -13.52 -0.76
N LEU A 34 8.31 -12.43 -0.75
CA LEU A 34 7.86 -11.14 -1.27
C LEU A 34 8.11 -11.07 -2.78
N LEU A 35 7.02 -11.03 -3.56
CA LEU A 35 7.07 -10.96 -5.02
C LEU A 35 7.54 -9.60 -5.55
N MET A 36 7.45 -8.55 -4.73
CA MET A 36 7.72 -7.18 -5.10
C MET A 36 8.51 -6.48 -4.00
N SER A 37 9.41 -5.58 -4.39
CA SER A 37 10.05 -4.67 -3.45
C SER A 37 9.09 -3.57 -3.02
N LYS A 38 9.32 -2.99 -1.83
CA LYS A 38 8.58 -1.82 -1.32
C LYS A 38 8.52 -0.68 -2.34
N GLN A 39 9.61 -0.41 -3.05
CA GLN A 39 9.62 0.66 -4.06
C GLN A 39 8.72 0.33 -5.26
N GLN A 40 8.70 -0.92 -5.71
CA GLN A 40 7.80 -1.35 -6.78
C GLN A 40 6.33 -1.26 -6.35
N GLU A 41 6.02 -1.59 -5.10
CA GLU A 41 4.69 -1.39 -4.52
C GLU A 41 4.28 0.08 -4.56
N ILE A 42 5.15 1.00 -4.11
CA ILE A 42 4.89 2.44 -4.14
C ILE A 42 4.63 2.93 -5.56
N THR A 43 5.51 2.61 -6.51
CA THR A 43 5.34 3.01 -7.90
C THR A 43 4.06 2.44 -8.52
N LEU A 44 3.69 1.20 -8.19
CA LEU A 44 2.46 0.59 -8.69
C LEU A 44 1.22 1.30 -8.12
N GLY A 45 1.23 1.65 -6.84
CA GLY A 45 0.18 2.42 -6.18
C GLY A 45 -0.02 3.77 -6.84
N GLU A 46 1.04 4.56 -6.95
CA GLU A 46 1.02 5.89 -7.56
C GLU A 46 0.49 5.86 -8.99
N LYS A 47 0.95 4.89 -9.79
CA LYS A 47 0.51 4.73 -11.19
C LYS A 47 -0.99 4.49 -11.31
N ASN A 48 -1.56 3.70 -10.41
CA ASN A 48 -2.98 3.30 -10.49
C ASN A 48 -3.91 4.20 -9.68
N TYR A 49 -3.40 5.02 -8.76
CA TYR A 49 -4.26 5.75 -7.84
C TYR A 49 -5.19 6.73 -8.56
N SER A 50 -4.66 7.62 -9.39
CA SER A 50 -5.48 8.58 -10.14
C SER A 50 -6.56 7.93 -11.03
N PRO A 51 -6.24 6.96 -11.91
CA PRO A 51 -7.26 6.31 -12.73
C PRO A 51 -8.29 5.53 -11.89
N SER A 52 -7.88 4.89 -10.79
CA SER A 52 -8.80 4.20 -9.88
C SER A 52 -9.75 5.17 -9.17
N ARG A 53 -9.27 6.32 -8.67
CA ARG A 53 -10.13 7.38 -8.10
C ARG A 53 -11.18 7.84 -9.10
N GLN A 54 -10.76 8.12 -10.33
CA GLN A 54 -11.67 8.55 -11.39
C GLN A 54 -12.72 7.48 -11.74
N ALA A 55 -12.30 6.22 -11.87
CA ALA A 55 -13.20 5.11 -12.18
C ALA A 55 -14.21 4.82 -11.06
N GLN A 56 -13.87 5.14 -9.81
CA GLN A 56 -14.69 4.89 -8.62
C GLN A 56 -15.59 6.08 -8.21
N GLY A 57 -15.71 7.11 -9.05
CA GLY A 57 -16.61 8.25 -8.84
C GLY A 57 -15.93 9.62 -8.82
N GLY A 58 -14.59 9.66 -8.84
CA GLY A 58 -13.80 10.87 -8.76
C GLY A 58 -13.74 11.46 -7.34
N ASP A 59 -12.84 12.41 -7.14
CA ASP A 59 -12.64 13.05 -5.84
C ASP A 59 -13.86 13.90 -5.44
N TYR A 60 -14.18 13.92 -4.15
CA TYR A 60 -15.28 14.69 -3.60
C TYR A 60 -14.84 16.14 -3.29
N TYR A 61 -14.87 17.01 -4.30
CA TYR A 61 -14.38 18.39 -4.17
C TYR A 61 -15.33 19.37 -3.45
N LEU A 62 -16.56 18.95 -3.11
CA LEU A 62 -17.56 19.85 -2.52
C LEU A 62 -17.28 20.18 -1.05
N ASP A 63 -16.47 19.36 -0.36
CA ASP A 63 -16.18 19.51 1.06
C ASP A 63 -14.70 19.26 1.34
N SER A 64 -13.90 20.32 1.26
CA SER A 64 -12.46 20.27 1.52
C SER A 64 -12.14 20.06 3.00
N GLU A 65 -13.03 20.46 3.91
CA GLU A 65 -12.89 20.25 5.35
C GLU A 65 -13.03 18.77 5.67
N LEU A 66 -14.05 18.10 5.14
CA LEU A 66 -14.22 16.65 5.25
C LEU A 66 -13.02 15.89 4.71
N GLN A 67 -12.55 16.27 3.51
CA GLN A 67 -11.35 15.67 2.92
C GLN A 67 -10.13 15.84 3.84
N SER A 68 -9.94 17.04 4.41
CA SER A 68 -8.82 17.33 5.33
C SER A 68 -8.94 16.54 6.64
N TYR A 69 -10.16 16.41 7.17
CA TYR A 69 -10.45 15.67 8.39
C TYR A 69 -10.17 14.17 8.21
N VAL A 70 -10.73 13.54 7.19
CA VAL A 70 -10.49 12.11 6.88
C VAL A 70 -9.00 11.85 6.66
N ALA A 71 -8.31 12.72 5.92
CA ALA A 71 -6.87 12.60 5.72
C ALA A 71 -6.07 12.80 7.02
N GLY A 72 -6.53 13.67 7.92
CA GLY A 72 -5.93 13.86 9.24
C GLY A 72 -6.04 12.62 10.12
N VAL A 73 -7.23 12.04 10.21
CA VAL A 73 -7.47 10.78 10.94
C VAL A 73 -6.60 9.66 10.36
N GLY A 74 -6.64 9.44 9.04
CA GLY A 74 -5.86 8.41 8.38
C GLY A 74 -4.35 8.57 8.58
N LYS A 75 -3.81 9.80 8.43
CA LYS A 75 -2.39 10.07 8.67
C LYS A 75 -1.98 9.80 10.11
N LYS A 76 -2.84 10.14 11.09
CA LYS A 76 -2.58 9.84 12.50
C LYS A 76 -2.48 8.33 12.72
N LEU A 77 -3.40 7.54 12.15
CA LEU A 77 -3.39 6.07 12.26
C LEU A 77 -2.15 5.47 11.59
N ALA A 78 -1.78 5.97 10.41
CA ALA A 78 -0.62 5.49 9.66
C ALA A 78 0.69 5.52 10.47
N THR A 79 0.86 6.48 11.39
CA THR A 79 2.04 6.55 12.27
C THR A 79 2.20 5.37 13.22
N TYR A 80 1.12 4.62 13.48
CA TYR A 80 1.12 3.40 14.32
C TYR A 80 1.13 2.11 13.50
N SER A 81 1.17 2.20 12.17
CA SER A 81 1.24 1.02 11.30
C SER A 81 2.61 0.34 11.37
N ALA A 82 2.70 -0.88 10.86
CA ALA A 82 3.98 -1.57 10.70
C ALA A 82 4.92 -0.91 9.66
N GLN A 83 4.42 0.06 8.89
CA GLN A 83 5.18 0.76 7.86
C GLN A 83 4.92 2.28 7.91
N PRO A 84 5.31 2.96 9.01
CA PRO A 84 4.97 4.38 9.23
C PRO A 84 5.61 5.32 8.19
N ASP A 85 6.68 4.89 7.53
CA ASP A 85 7.41 5.68 6.53
C ASP A 85 6.82 5.61 5.10
N LEU A 86 5.69 4.92 4.90
CA LEU A 86 5.01 4.93 3.60
C LEU A 86 4.39 6.31 3.30
N PRO A 87 4.37 6.75 2.03
CA PRO A 87 3.79 8.03 1.63
C PRO A 87 2.26 7.97 1.58
N PHE A 88 1.65 7.78 2.75
CA PHE A 88 0.21 7.60 2.91
C PHE A 88 -0.59 8.79 2.38
N GLU A 89 -1.61 8.47 1.57
CA GLU A 89 -2.53 9.42 0.97
C GLU A 89 -3.95 8.90 1.09
N PHE A 90 -4.85 9.78 1.52
CA PHE A 90 -6.24 9.45 1.78
C PHE A 90 -7.11 10.40 0.99
N VAL A 91 -8.14 9.86 0.31
CA VAL A 91 -9.08 10.65 -0.48
C VAL A 91 -10.52 10.24 -0.18
N VAL A 92 -11.43 11.20 -0.21
CA VAL A 92 -12.88 10.98 -0.21
C VAL A 92 -13.38 10.99 -1.65
N LEU A 93 -14.08 9.94 -2.05
CA LEU A 93 -14.65 9.83 -3.40
C LEU A 93 -16.12 10.21 -3.42
N ASN A 94 -16.54 10.82 -4.54
CA ASN A 94 -17.92 11.20 -4.80
C ASN A 94 -18.78 9.99 -5.25
N ASN A 95 -18.84 8.97 -4.41
CA ASN A 95 -19.60 7.75 -4.66
C ASN A 95 -20.52 7.43 -3.47
N SER A 96 -21.81 7.22 -3.75
CA SER A 96 -22.82 6.90 -2.72
C SER A 96 -22.84 5.44 -2.30
N VAL A 97 -22.15 4.55 -3.01
CA VAL A 97 -22.03 3.14 -2.63
C VAL A 97 -21.05 3.04 -1.45
N PRO A 98 -21.45 2.47 -0.30
CA PRO A 98 -20.55 2.28 0.84
C PRO A 98 -19.36 1.40 0.46
N ASN A 99 -18.15 1.97 0.49
CA ASN A 99 -16.91 1.25 0.25
C ASN A 99 -15.69 2.06 0.74
N ALA A 100 -14.59 1.34 0.97
CA ALA A 100 -13.25 1.89 1.11
C ALA A 100 -12.26 0.90 0.48
N TRP A 101 -11.14 1.40 -0.04
CA TRP A 101 -10.14 0.55 -0.68
C TRP A 101 -8.75 1.12 -0.52
N ALA A 102 -7.75 0.25 -0.68
CA ALA A 102 -6.33 0.60 -0.65
C ALA A 102 -5.61 0.04 -1.88
N LEU A 103 -4.62 0.79 -2.36
CA LEU A 103 -3.60 0.32 -3.29
C LEU A 103 -2.24 0.26 -2.58
N PRO A 104 -1.28 -0.50 -3.12
CA PRO A 104 0.08 -0.56 -2.59
C PRO A 104 0.71 0.84 -2.41
N GLY A 105 1.68 0.97 -1.51
CA GLY A 105 2.34 2.26 -1.27
C GLY A 105 1.54 3.26 -0.43
N GLY A 106 0.48 2.84 0.25
CA GLY A 106 -0.28 3.68 1.17
C GLY A 106 -1.29 4.60 0.49
N LYS A 107 -1.91 4.17 -0.62
CA LYS A 107 -2.95 4.95 -1.30
C LYS A 107 -4.32 4.44 -0.89
N ILE A 108 -5.08 5.23 -0.13
CA ILE A 108 -6.36 4.84 0.45
C ILE A 108 -7.46 5.77 -0.06
N ALA A 109 -8.64 5.20 -0.31
CA ALA A 109 -9.82 5.97 -0.63
C ALA A 109 -11.04 5.47 0.13
N ILE A 110 -11.91 6.40 0.50
CA ILE A 110 -13.19 6.10 1.13
C ILE A 110 -14.32 6.80 0.38
N ASN A 111 -15.42 6.09 0.17
CA ASN A 111 -16.58 6.66 -0.51
C ASN A 111 -17.41 7.49 0.48
N ARG A 112 -17.94 8.63 0.04
CA ARG A 112 -18.92 9.41 0.84
C ARG A 112 -20.11 8.57 1.30
N GLY A 113 -20.50 7.56 0.51
CA GLY A 113 -21.55 6.61 0.85
C GLY A 113 -21.27 5.77 2.11
N LEU A 114 -20.00 5.51 2.42
CA LEU A 114 -19.63 4.83 3.67
C LEU A 114 -19.66 5.81 4.84
N LEU A 115 -19.15 7.03 4.65
CA LEU A 115 -19.08 8.05 5.70
C LEU A 115 -20.44 8.33 6.35
N VAL A 116 -21.52 8.37 5.57
CA VAL A 116 -22.89 8.61 6.09
C VAL A 116 -23.45 7.46 6.94
N GLN A 117 -22.80 6.30 6.94
CA GLN A 117 -23.20 5.14 7.76
C GLN A 117 -22.45 5.07 9.09
N LEU A 118 -21.33 5.79 9.20
CA LEU A 118 -20.49 5.80 10.40
C LEU A 118 -21.15 6.66 11.48
N ARG A 119 -21.11 6.20 12.73
CA ARG A 119 -21.72 6.92 13.86
C ARG A 119 -20.74 7.79 14.63
N ASP A 120 -19.46 7.50 14.52
CA ASP A 120 -18.39 8.17 15.27
C ASP A 120 -17.04 8.04 14.54
N GLU A 121 -16.04 8.80 15.01
CA GLU A 121 -14.68 8.78 14.48
C GLU A 121 -13.99 7.41 14.69
N ALA A 122 -14.38 6.66 15.73
CA ALA A 122 -13.78 5.35 15.99
C ALA A 122 -14.13 4.34 14.89
N GLN A 123 -15.35 4.39 14.35
CA GLN A 123 -15.74 3.58 13.20
C GLN A 123 -15.04 4.01 11.91
N LEU A 124 -14.81 5.31 11.72
CA LEU A 124 -13.96 5.79 10.63
C LEU A 124 -12.55 5.23 10.75
N ALA A 125 -11.96 5.33 11.95
CA ALA A 125 -10.63 4.83 12.23
C ALA A 125 -10.50 3.31 12.15
N ALA A 126 -11.59 2.57 12.36
CA ALA A 126 -11.60 1.11 12.20
C ALA A 126 -11.63 0.68 10.72
N VAL A 127 -12.16 1.53 9.84
CA VAL A 127 -12.19 1.28 8.38
C VAL A 127 -10.89 1.70 7.71
N LEU A 128 -10.31 2.83 8.14
CA LEU A 128 -9.06 3.39 7.61
C LEU A 128 -7.83 2.63 8.11
#